data_AF-A0AA42RD22-F1
#
_entry.id   AF-A0AA42RD22-F1
#
_cell.length_a   1.000
_cell.length_b   1.000
_cell.length_c   1.000
_cell.angle_alpha   90.00
_cell.angle_beta   90.00
_cell.angle_gamma   90.00
#
_symmetry.space_group_name_H-M   'P 1'
#
loop_
_entity.id
_entity.type
_entity.pdbx_description
1 polymer ?
#
loop_
_entity_poly.entity_id
_entity_poly.type
_entity_poly.pdbx_seq_one_letter_code
_entity_poly.pdbx_strand_id
1 'polypeptide(L)'
;MAKVANETSVTTKSSAIKGEDMLTTVVSTSDNIVRQMEHASTLMSKLHAQSQNITAIVSTISSIADQTNLLALNAAIEAARAGEQGRGFAVVADEVRQLAARTSQSTNEIANVVSQNQQLTRQVSEQIQSAADGAIHGQKQIDDVAKVMEEIRHGAEEVSTIISEL
;
A
#
# COMPACT_ATOMS: atom_id res chain seq x y z
N MET A 1 -8.12 5.07 59.83
CA MET A 1 -7.03 5.16 58.85
C MET A 1 -6.78 3.82 58.16
N ALA A 2 -6.59 2.73 58.90
CA ALA A 2 -6.44 1.36 58.33
C ALA A 2 -7.52 0.99 57.29
N LYS A 3 -8.81 1.17 57.60
CA LYS A 3 -9.92 0.89 56.66
C LYS A 3 -9.79 1.63 55.33
N VAL A 4 -9.54 2.94 55.37
CA VAL A 4 -9.41 3.80 54.17
C VAL A 4 -8.19 3.39 53.34
N ALA A 5 -7.08 3.06 54.01
CA ALA A 5 -5.88 2.60 53.32
C ALA A 5 -6.08 1.23 52.66
N ASN A 6 -6.77 0.29 53.31
CA ASN A 6 -7.10 -1.01 52.70
C ASN A 6 -8.07 -0.86 51.51
N GLU A 7 -9.13 -0.06 51.66
CA GLU A 7 -10.07 0.25 50.56
C GLU A 7 -9.35 0.89 49.37
N THR A 8 -8.41 1.80 49.65
CA THR A 8 -7.58 2.46 48.63
C THR A 8 -6.68 1.44 47.92
N SER A 9 -5.98 0.57 48.65
CA SER A 9 -5.15 -0.50 48.08
C SER A 9 -5.94 -1.48 47.20
N VAL A 10 -7.11 -1.93 47.67
CA VAL A 10 -7.98 -2.81 46.89
C VAL A 10 -8.42 -2.12 45.59
N THR A 11 -8.77 -0.84 45.67
CA THR A 11 -9.17 -0.05 44.49
C THR A 11 -8.00 0.14 43.52
N THR A 12 -6.80 0.47 44.02
CA THR A 12 -5.58 0.61 43.21
C THR A 12 -5.22 -0.69 42.50
N LYS A 13 -5.26 -1.83 43.22
CA LYS A 13 -5.04 -3.17 42.62
C LYS A 13 -6.05 -3.45 41.52
N SER A 14 -7.33 -3.15 41.75
CA SER A 14 -8.38 -3.34 40.73
C SER A 14 -8.15 -2.45 39.50
N SER A 15 -7.73 -1.20 39.69
CA SER A 15 -7.39 -0.29 38.59
C SER A 15 -6.17 -0.76 37.79
N ALA A 16 -5.14 -1.28 38.45
CA ALA A 16 -3.96 -1.83 37.78
C ALA A 16 -4.30 -3.04 36.90
N ILE A 17 -5.09 -3.99 37.43
CA ILE A 17 -5.56 -5.17 36.68
C ILE A 17 -6.41 -4.75 35.47
N LYS A 18 -7.30 -3.76 35.63
CA LYS A 18 -8.05 -3.19 34.49
C LYS A 18 -7.12 -2.55 33.47
N GLY A 19 -6.07 -1.87 33.91
CA GLY A 19 -5.01 -1.33 33.06
C GLY A 19 -4.32 -2.42 32.24
N GLU A 20 -3.91 -3.51 32.87
CA GLU A 20 -3.28 -4.67 32.22
C GLU A 20 -4.18 -5.32 31.15
N ASP A 21 -5.47 -5.48 31.45
CA ASP A 21 -6.46 -6.02 30.50
C ASP A 21 -6.64 -5.09 29.28
N MET A 22 -6.71 -3.78 29.52
CA MET A 22 -6.73 -2.79 28.44
C MET A 22 -5.46 -2.85 27.60
N LEU A 23 -4.28 -2.92 28.21
CA LEU A 23 -3.00 -3.03 27.51
C LEU A 23 -2.93 -4.29 26.64
N THR A 24 -3.41 -5.42 27.15
CA THR A 24 -3.50 -6.68 26.39
C THR A 24 -4.37 -6.52 25.13
N THR A 25 -5.47 -5.79 25.24
CA THR A 25 -6.32 -5.44 24.09
C THR A 25 -5.58 -4.56 23.08
N VAL A 26 -4.75 -3.61 23.54
CA VAL A 26 -3.95 -2.77 22.66
C VAL A 26 -2.86 -3.59 21.95
N VAL A 27 -2.17 -4.52 22.64
CA VAL A 27 -1.20 -5.43 22.02
C VAL A 27 -1.85 -6.22 20.88
N SER A 28 -3.01 -6.83 21.15
CA SER A 28 -3.77 -7.57 20.12
C SER A 28 -4.17 -6.70 18.93
N THR A 29 -4.47 -5.42 19.17
CA THR A 29 -4.81 -4.46 18.12
C THR A 29 -3.59 -4.12 17.28
N SER A 30 -2.44 -3.86 17.91
CA SER A 30 -1.16 -3.61 17.22
C SER A 30 -0.74 -4.79 16.35
N ASP A 31 -0.84 -6.02 16.86
CA ASP A 31 -0.57 -7.24 16.09
C ASP A 31 -1.49 -7.36 14.86
N ASN A 32 -2.76 -6.98 14.99
CA ASN A 32 -3.69 -6.97 13.87
C ASN A 32 -3.27 -5.93 12.82
N ILE A 33 -2.89 -4.73 13.25
CA ILE A 33 -2.39 -3.67 12.36
C ILE A 33 -1.16 -4.16 11.59
N VAL A 34 -0.18 -4.76 12.26
CA VAL A 34 1.03 -5.30 11.59
C VAL A 34 0.64 -6.32 10.51
N ARG A 35 -0.22 -7.30 10.83
CA ARG A 35 -0.70 -8.28 9.84
C ARG A 35 -1.44 -7.64 8.67
N GLN A 36 -2.26 -6.63 8.93
CA GLN A 36 -2.94 -5.88 7.87
C GLN A 36 -1.96 -5.14 6.96
N MET A 37 -0.91 -4.55 7.54
CA MET A 37 0.14 -3.87 6.78
C MET A 37 0.96 -4.84 5.93
N GLU A 38 1.31 -6.02 6.44
CA GLU A 38 1.97 -7.08 5.65
C GLU A 38 1.12 -7.53 4.46
N HIS A 39 -0.19 -7.71 4.68
CA HIS A 39 -1.11 -8.05 3.61
C HIS A 39 -1.23 -6.92 2.58
N ALA A 40 -1.34 -5.66 3.02
CA ALA A 40 -1.38 -4.50 2.14
C ALA A 40 -0.08 -4.37 1.32
N SER A 41 1.08 -4.59 1.93
CA SER A 41 2.38 -4.61 1.25
C SER A 41 2.43 -5.67 0.15
N THR A 42 1.91 -6.87 0.44
CA THR A 42 1.79 -7.95 -0.56
C THR A 42 0.91 -7.53 -1.74
N LEU A 43 -0.22 -6.86 -1.49
CA LEU A 43 -1.09 -6.34 -2.55
C LEU A 43 -0.40 -5.25 -3.38
N MET A 44 0.34 -4.33 -2.75
CA MET A 44 1.11 -3.30 -3.46
C MET A 44 2.20 -3.92 -4.34
N SER A 45 2.88 -4.97 -3.87
CA SER A 45 3.86 -5.71 -4.67
C SER A 45 3.23 -6.35 -5.92
N LYS A 46 2.05 -6.97 -5.77
CA LYS A 46 1.28 -7.52 -6.90
C LYS A 46 0.86 -6.42 -7.89
N LEU A 47 0.38 -5.28 -7.40
CA LEU A 47 -0.01 -4.14 -8.23
C LEU A 47 1.18 -3.55 -9.00
N HIS A 48 2.36 -3.50 -8.36
CA HIS A 48 3.60 -3.09 -9.00
C HIS A 48 3.97 -4.03 -10.16
N ALA A 49 3.94 -5.35 -9.93
CA ALA A 49 4.21 -6.35 -10.97
C ALA A 49 3.20 -6.28 -12.13
N GLN A 50 1.91 -6.10 -11.83
CA GLN A 50 0.88 -5.88 -12.86
C GLN A 50 1.16 -4.62 -13.67
N SER A 51 1.56 -3.53 -13.03
CA SER A 51 1.91 -2.29 -13.73
C SER A 51 3.10 -2.47 -14.68
N GLN A 52 4.12 -3.24 -14.29
CA GLN A 52 5.25 -3.59 -15.17
C GLN A 52 4.79 -4.40 -16.39
N ASN A 53 3.89 -5.37 -16.19
CA ASN A 53 3.32 -6.14 -17.30
C ASN A 53 2.54 -5.24 -18.27
N ILE A 54 1.75 -4.29 -17.76
CA ILE A 54 1.05 -3.32 -18.60
C ILE A 54 2.05 -2.47 -19.39
N THR A 55 3.13 -1.99 -18.77
CA THR A 55 4.18 -1.24 -19.47
C THR A 55 4.77 -2.04 -20.63
N ALA A 56 5.05 -3.34 -20.45
CA ALA A 56 5.57 -4.20 -21.51
C ALA A 56 4.58 -4.39 -22.66
N ILE A 57 3.29 -4.58 -22.35
CA ILE A 57 2.23 -4.69 -23.36
C ILE A 57 2.11 -3.39 -24.14
N VAL A 58 2.06 -2.25 -23.46
CA VAL A 58 1.95 -0.91 -24.08
C VAL A 58 3.15 -0.63 -24.98
N SER A 59 4.37 -0.98 -24.56
CA SER A 59 5.58 -0.86 -25.39
C SER A 59 5.50 -1.72 -26.65
N THR A 60 4.95 -2.93 -26.55
CA THR A 60 4.73 -3.81 -27.70
C THR A 60 3.71 -3.21 -28.67
N ILE A 61 2.59 -2.68 -28.18
CA ILE A 61 1.56 -2.04 -29.01
C ILE A 61 2.12 -0.79 -29.69
N SER A 62 2.88 0.04 -28.98
CA SER A 62 3.54 1.21 -29.56
C SER A 62 4.50 0.81 -30.69
N SER A 63 5.28 -0.26 -30.50
CA SER A 63 6.17 -0.78 -31.55
C SER A 63 5.40 -1.29 -32.77
N ILE A 64 4.26 -1.95 -32.57
CA ILE A 64 3.37 -2.40 -33.66
C ILE A 64 2.78 -1.21 -34.40
N ALA A 65 2.35 -0.16 -33.69
CA ALA A 65 1.82 1.06 -34.30
C ALA A 65 2.89 1.76 -35.14
N ASP A 66 4.12 1.87 -34.66
CA ASP A 66 5.23 2.47 -35.41
C ASP A 66 5.58 1.65 -36.67
N GLN A 67 5.60 0.31 -36.56
CA GLN A 67 5.78 -0.57 -37.72
C GLN A 67 4.63 -0.43 -38.73
N THR A 68 3.39 -0.35 -38.25
CA THR A 68 2.21 -0.15 -39.10
C THR A 68 2.26 1.19 -39.82
N ASN A 69 2.71 2.24 -39.13
CA ASN A 69 2.92 3.57 -39.72
C ASN A 69 3.97 3.54 -40.83
N LEU A 70 5.09 2.82 -40.63
CA LEU A 70 6.12 2.64 -41.66
C LEU A 70 5.62 1.81 -42.86
N LEU A 71 4.86 0.75 -42.61
CA LEU A 71 4.26 -0.06 -43.68
C LEU A 71 3.26 0.77 -44.51
N ALA A 72 2.42 1.56 -43.85
CA ALA A 72 1.47 2.47 -44.50
C ALA A 72 2.19 3.53 -45.34
N LEU A 73 3.29 4.09 -44.84
CA LEU A 73 4.12 5.03 -45.59
C LEU A 73 4.68 4.40 -46.87
N ASN A 74 5.23 3.19 -46.79
CA ASN A 74 5.72 2.47 -47.96
C ASN A 74 4.61 2.18 -48.97
N ALA A 75 3.42 1.81 -48.50
CA ALA A 75 2.25 1.60 -49.35
C ALA A 75 1.80 2.89 -50.05
N ALA A 76 1.81 4.03 -49.35
CA ALA A 76 1.50 5.33 -49.94
C ALA A 76 2.50 5.73 -51.03
N ILE A 77 3.79 5.47 -50.83
CA ILE A 77 4.84 5.71 -51.83
C ILE A 77 4.61 4.86 -53.08
N GLU A 78 4.33 3.56 -52.91
CA GLU A 78 4.10 2.67 -54.05
C GLU A 78 2.79 2.99 -54.79
N ALA A 79 1.75 3.41 -54.06
CA ALA A 79 0.50 3.89 -54.64
C ALA A 79 0.71 5.15 -55.49
N ALA A 80 1.53 6.10 -55.03
CA ALA A 80 1.90 7.28 -55.82
C ALA A 80 2.67 6.90 -57.09
N ARG A 81 3.53 5.87 -57.01
CA ARG A 81 4.29 5.35 -58.15
C ARG A 81 3.41 4.69 -59.22
N ALA A 82 2.31 4.07 -58.82
CA ALA A 82 1.32 3.46 -59.72
C ALA A 82 0.40 4.48 -60.43
N GLY A 83 0.49 5.77 -60.09
CA GLY A 83 -0.28 6.84 -60.72
C GLY A 83 -1.80 6.69 -60.49
N GLU A 84 -2.60 6.84 -61.55
CA GLU A 84 -4.07 6.74 -61.46
C GLU A 84 -4.56 5.38 -60.94
N GLN A 85 -3.85 4.29 -61.24
CA GLN A 85 -4.21 2.94 -60.78
C GLN A 85 -4.01 2.76 -59.27
N GLY A 86 -3.17 3.59 -58.64
CA GLY A 86 -2.85 3.55 -57.21
C GLY A 86 -3.76 4.43 -56.33
N ARG A 87 -4.65 5.24 -56.90
CA ARG A 87 -5.45 6.24 -56.14
C ARG A 87 -6.23 5.63 -54.99
N GLY A 88 -6.90 4.49 -55.19
CA GLY A 88 -7.64 3.80 -54.13
C GLY A 88 -6.74 3.29 -53.01
N PHE A 89 -5.57 2.77 -53.36
CA PHE A 89 -4.58 2.31 -52.38
C PHE A 89 -3.95 3.46 -51.59
N ALA A 90 -3.74 4.62 -52.21
CA ALA A 90 -3.22 5.80 -51.52
C ALA A 90 -4.14 6.27 -50.38
N VAL A 91 -5.46 6.30 -50.62
CA VAL A 91 -6.45 6.68 -49.59
C VAL A 91 -6.44 5.70 -48.42
N VAL A 92 -6.38 4.39 -48.70
CA VAL A 92 -6.31 3.37 -47.64
C VAL A 92 -5.00 3.48 -46.85
N ALA A 93 -3.88 3.71 -47.54
CA ALA A 93 -2.58 3.87 -46.88
C ALA A 93 -2.57 5.08 -45.93
N ASP A 94 -3.15 6.21 -46.34
CA ASP A 94 -3.28 7.39 -45.47
C ASP A 94 -4.16 7.14 -44.24
N GLU A 95 -5.29 6.43 -44.40
CA GLU A 95 -6.17 6.07 -43.27
C GLU A 95 -5.46 5.15 -42.27
N VAL A 96 -4.74 4.14 -42.76
CA VAL A 96 -3.94 3.24 -41.91
C VAL A 96 -2.85 4.02 -41.17
N ARG A 97 -2.22 5.01 -41.84
CA ARG A 97 -1.21 5.87 -41.21
C ARG A 97 -1.80 6.71 -40.07
N GLN A 98 -2.99 7.27 -40.27
CA GLN A 98 -3.70 8.03 -39.23
C GLN A 98 -4.10 7.14 -38.04
N LEU A 99 -4.60 5.93 -38.30
CA LEU A 99 -4.92 4.94 -37.27
C LEU A 99 -3.68 4.54 -36.46
N ALA A 100 -2.56 4.30 -37.13
CA ALA A 100 -1.29 3.99 -36.47
C ALA A 100 -0.82 5.15 -35.58
N ALA A 101 -0.85 6.39 -36.08
CA ALA A 101 -0.49 7.57 -35.29
C ALA A 101 -1.38 7.76 -34.05
N ARG A 102 -2.71 7.59 -34.20
CA ARG A 102 -3.66 7.62 -33.08
C ARG A 102 -3.40 6.51 -32.07
N THR A 103 -3.03 5.33 -32.54
CA THR A 103 -2.67 4.20 -31.67
C THR A 103 -1.42 4.52 -30.85
N SER A 104 -0.35 5.04 -31.48
CA SER A 104 0.87 5.45 -30.77
C SER A 104 0.58 6.54 -29.73
N GLN A 105 -0.28 7.52 -30.05
CA GLN A 105 -0.70 8.53 -29.09
C GLN A 105 -1.41 7.90 -27.88
N SER A 106 -2.40 7.03 -28.10
CA SER A 106 -3.10 6.35 -27.01
C SER A 106 -2.18 5.49 -26.16
N THR A 107 -1.19 4.81 -26.75
CA THR A 107 -0.20 4.05 -25.98
C THR A 107 0.67 4.95 -25.10
N ASN A 108 1.02 6.15 -25.57
CA ASN A 108 1.77 7.12 -24.76
C ASN A 108 0.94 7.64 -23.58
N GLU A 109 -0.34 7.93 -23.80
CA GLU A 109 -1.27 8.33 -22.73
C GLU A 109 -1.40 7.23 -21.67
N ILE A 110 -1.56 5.97 -22.09
CA ILE A 110 -1.61 4.82 -21.17
C ILE A 110 -0.29 4.66 -20.41
N ALA A 111 0.86 4.79 -21.09
CA ALA A 111 2.17 4.69 -20.44
C ALA A 111 2.35 5.74 -19.33
N ASN A 112 1.86 6.97 -19.56
CA ASN A 112 1.88 8.03 -18.55
C ASN A 112 1.03 7.67 -17.32
N VAL A 113 -0.20 7.19 -17.53
CA VAL A 113 -1.08 6.76 -16.44
C VAL A 113 -0.47 5.61 -15.64
N VAL A 114 0.11 4.61 -16.32
CA VAL A 114 0.78 3.49 -15.66
C VAL A 114 1.99 3.94 -14.85
N SER A 115 2.77 4.89 -15.36
CA SER A 115 3.91 5.49 -14.64
C SER A 115 3.44 6.20 -13.36
N GLN A 116 2.37 6.99 -13.43
CA GLN A 116 1.77 7.63 -12.26
C GLN A 116 1.27 6.61 -11.24
N ASN A 117 0.62 5.53 -11.69
CA ASN A 117 0.17 4.45 -10.81
C ASN A 117 1.35 3.74 -10.12
N GLN A 118 2.46 3.53 -10.82
CA GLN A 118 3.67 2.97 -10.22
C GLN A 118 4.26 3.89 -9.14
N GLN A 119 4.24 5.21 -9.35
CA GLN A 119 4.67 6.17 -8.33
C GLN A 119 3.75 6.16 -7.11
N LEU A 120 2.43 6.19 -7.31
CA LEU A 120 1.45 6.09 -6.23
C LEU A 120 1.60 4.79 -5.43
N THR A 121 1.81 3.66 -6.11
CA THR A 121 2.03 2.36 -5.46
C THR A 121 3.26 2.38 -4.56
N ARG A 122 4.35 3.04 -4.98
CA ARG A 122 5.55 3.20 -4.15
C ARG A 122 5.28 4.05 -2.92
N GLN A 123 4.62 5.20 -3.08
CA GLN A 123 4.26 6.08 -1.96
C GLN A 123 3.37 5.37 -0.94
N VAL A 124 2.39 4.57 -1.40
CA VAL A 124 1.54 3.77 -0.51
C VAL A 124 2.36 2.69 0.21
N SER A 125 3.32 2.05 -0.47
CA SER A 125 4.20 1.06 0.14
C SER A 125 5.06 1.65 1.27
N GLU A 126 5.59 2.87 1.07
CA GLU A 126 6.33 3.60 2.10
C GLU A 126 5.46 3.93 3.32
N GLN A 127 4.20 4.35 3.09
CA GLN A 127 3.25 4.61 4.17
C GLN A 127 2.87 3.35 4.94
N ILE A 128 2.68 2.22 4.25
CA ILE A 128 2.43 0.91 4.87
C ILE A 128 3.59 0.52 5.78
N GLN A 129 4.84 0.69 5.32
CA GLN A 129 6.02 0.39 6.13
C GLN A 129 6.08 1.27 7.38
N SER A 130 5.88 2.58 7.22
CA SER A 130 5.85 3.52 8.35
C SER A 130 4.75 3.19 9.37
N ALA A 131 3.56 2.78 8.91
CA ALA A 131 2.47 2.35 9.78
C ALA A 131 2.80 1.05 10.53
N ALA A 132 3.44 0.08 9.88
CA ALA A 132 3.90 -1.15 10.52
C ALA A 132 4.96 -0.85 11.60
N ASP A 133 5.94 0.00 11.28
CA ASP A 133 6.97 0.42 12.22
C ASP A 133 6.35 1.15 13.42
N GLY A 134 5.36 2.02 13.19
CA GLY A 134 4.63 2.71 14.24
C GLY A 134 3.88 1.76 15.18
N ALA A 135 3.24 0.72 14.63
CA ALA A 135 2.57 -0.30 15.43
C ALA A 135 3.55 -1.11 16.31
N ILE A 136 4.71 -1.48 15.77
CA ILE A 136 5.78 -2.17 16.50
C ILE A 136 6.34 -1.28 17.63
N HIS A 137 6.57 0.01 17.36
CA HIS A 137 6.99 0.95 18.41
C HIS A 137 5.92 1.10 19.50
N GLY A 138 4.65 1.17 19.12
CA GLY A 138 3.53 1.22 20.06
C GLY A 138 3.49 -0.02 20.96
N GLN A 139 3.71 -1.21 20.41
CA GLN A 139 3.81 -2.46 21.18
C GLN A 139 4.91 -2.39 22.24
N LYS A 140 6.10 -1.92 21.88
CA LYS A 140 7.20 -1.75 22.83
C LYS A 140 6.86 -0.79 23.97
N GLN A 141 6.17 0.31 23.67
CA GLN A 141 5.72 1.25 24.71
C GLN A 141 4.68 0.62 25.64
N ILE A 142 3.78 -0.20 25.09
CA ILE A 142 2.77 -0.93 25.86
C ILE A 142 3.45 -1.91 26.83
N ASP A 143 4.51 -2.60 26.42
CA ASP A 143 5.28 -3.49 27.31
C ASP A 143 5.86 -2.74 28.51
N ASP A 144 6.33 -1.51 28.31
CA ASP A 144 6.86 -0.69 29.41
C ASP A 144 5.74 -0.21 30.34
N VAL A 145 4.57 0.15 29.81
CA VAL A 145 3.40 0.51 30.63
C VAL A 145 2.87 -0.70 31.39
N ALA A 146 2.92 -1.91 30.80
CA ALA A 146 2.49 -3.14 31.46
C ALA A 146 3.36 -3.45 32.69
N LYS A 147 4.68 -3.23 32.63
CA LYS A 147 5.57 -3.35 33.79
C LYS A 147 5.19 -2.38 34.90
N VAL A 148 4.86 -1.13 34.55
CA VAL A 148 4.42 -0.13 35.53
C VAL A 148 3.10 -0.53 36.19
N MET A 149 2.14 -1.10 35.45
CA MET A 149 0.90 -1.60 36.04
C MET A 149 1.15 -2.77 37.00
N GLU A 150 2.06 -3.68 36.66
CA GLU A 150 2.45 -4.80 37.52
C GLU A 150 3.11 -4.30 38.82
N GLU A 151 3.98 -3.29 38.74
CA GLU A 151 4.56 -2.62 39.92
C GLU A 151 3.48 -1.98 40.81
N ILE A 152 2.50 -1.29 40.22
CA ILE A 152 1.37 -0.69 40.95
C ILE A 152 0.52 -1.77 41.63
N ARG A 153 0.25 -2.87 40.92
CA ARG A 153 -0.52 -4.01 41.42
C ARG A 153 0.18 -4.64 42.64
N HIS A 154 1.48 -4.86 42.54
CA HIS A 154 2.30 -5.38 43.64
C HIS A 154 2.34 -4.43 44.84
N GLY A 155 2.62 -3.14 44.63
CA GLY A 155 2.65 -2.17 45.72
C GLY A 155 1.30 -2.04 46.44
N ALA A 156 0.19 -2.13 45.72
CA ALA A 156 -1.14 -2.14 46.31
C ALA A 156 -1.41 -3.39 47.16
N GLU A 157 -0.95 -4.56 46.70
CA GLU A 157 -1.06 -5.84 47.39
C GLU A 157 -0.22 -5.89 48.69
N GLU A 158 1.00 -5.36 48.66
CA GLU A 158 1.85 -5.21 49.84
C GLU A 158 1.16 -4.35 50.91
N VAL A 159 0.64 -3.18 50.54
CA VAL A 159 -0.05 -2.29 51.49
C VAL A 159 -1.30 -2.96 52.07
N SER A 160 -2.08 -3.69 51.26
CA SER A 160 -3.26 -4.42 51.74
C SER A 160 -2.90 -5.53 52.74
N THR A 161 -1.78 -6.23 52.50
CA THR A 161 -1.26 -7.27 53.38
C THR A 161 -0.83 -6.68 54.73
N ILE A 162 0.00 -5.62 54.70
CA ILE A 162 0.48 -4.94 55.92
C ILE A 162 -0.69 -4.45 56.79
N ILE A 163 -1.75 -3.91 56.17
CA ILE A 163 -2.92 -3.42 56.91
C ILE A 163 -3.76 -4.57 57.48
N SER A 164 -3.79 -5.73 56.83
CA SER A 164 -4.53 -6.90 57.30
C SER A 164 -3.85 -7.59 58.50
N GLU A 165 -2.55 -7.37 58.67
CA GLU A 165 -1.74 -7.87 59.78
C GLU A 165 -1.71 -6.92 61.01
N LEU A 166 -2.23 -5.69 60.87
CA LEU A 166 -2.36 -4.65 61.91
C LEU A 166 -3.69 -4.73 62.66
#